data_AF-A0A554V9K8-F1
#
_entry.id   AF-A0A554V9K8-F1
#
_cell.length_a   1.000
_cell.length_b   1.000
_cell.length_c   1.000
_cell.angle_alpha   90.00
_cell.angle_beta   90.00
_cell.angle_gamma   90.00
#
_symmetry.space_group_name_H-M   'P 1'
#
loop_
_entity.id
_entity.type
_entity.pdbx_description
1 polymer ?
#
loop_
_entity_poly.entity_id
_entity_poly.type
_entity_poly.pdbx_seq_one_letter_code
_entity_poly.pdbx_strand_id
1 'polypeptide(L)'
;MNVDVAKVREIADSLVTSAEELRGGQTAMHHCRFGPAHTGAQYADAGRRIDDGLVRVSELLTHWHGATEFTAATLRAMVDRIVAEDEESATTIGRAVR
;
A
#
# COMPACT_ATOMS: atom_id res chain seq x y z
N MET A 1 11.45 1.04 -25.91
CA MET A 1 10.33 0.74 -24.98
C MET A 1 9.83 2.10 -24.51
N ASN A 2 8.62 2.50 -24.89
CA ASN A 2 8.07 3.81 -24.49
C ASN A 2 7.26 3.58 -23.21
N VAL A 3 7.76 4.06 -22.07
CA VAL A 3 7.05 3.94 -20.79
C VAL A 3 6.07 5.10 -20.70
N ASP A 4 4.78 4.80 -20.57
CA ASP A 4 3.76 5.82 -20.33
C ASP A 4 3.85 6.31 -18.87
N VAL A 5 4.61 7.39 -18.68
CA VAL A 5 4.85 8.01 -17.37
C VAL A 5 3.55 8.44 -16.69
N ALA A 6 2.57 8.93 -17.46
CA ALA A 6 1.28 9.33 -16.91
C ALA A 6 0.55 8.10 -16.36
N LYS A 7 0.57 6.99 -17.10
CA LYS A 7 -0.08 5.76 -16.65
C LYS A 7 0.58 5.17 -15.41
N VAL A 8 1.91 5.23 -15.31
CA VAL A 8 2.63 4.74 -14.12
C VAL A 8 2.32 5.60 -12.88
N ARG A 9 2.17 6.93 -13.04
CA ARG A 9 1.73 7.81 -11.95
C ARG A 9 0.32 7.47 -11.47
N GLU A 10 -0.62 7.27 -12.39
CA GLU A 10 -1.99 6.84 -12.03
C GLU A 10 -2.00 5.54 -11.22
N ILE A 11 -1.17 4.56 -11.62
CA ILE A 11 -1.05 3.28 -10.89
C ILE A 11 -0.49 3.51 -9.49
N ALA A 12 0.56 4.34 -9.36
CA ALA A 12 1.14 4.65 -8.05
C ALA A 12 0.14 5.36 -7.12
N ASP A 13 -0.67 6.27 -7.65
CA ASP A 13 -1.70 6.96 -6.88
C ASP A 13 -2.83 6.02 -6.47
N SER A 14 -3.27 5.13 -7.38
CA SER A 14 -4.24 4.08 -7.04
C SER A 14 -3.74 3.16 -5.93
N LEU A 15 -2.45 2.81 -5.94
CA LEU A 15 -1.85 1.98 -4.87
C LEU A 15 -1.87 2.72 -3.53
N VAL A 16 -1.59 4.03 -3.50
CA VAL A 16 -1.70 4.81 -2.25
C VAL A 16 -3.13 4.77 -1.71
N THR A 17 -4.14 5.00 -2.55
CA THR A 17 -5.55 4.91 -2.13
C THR A 17 -5.87 3.53 -1.56
N SER A 18 -5.45 2.45 -2.22
CA SER A 18 -5.65 1.08 -1.71
C SER A 18 -4.91 0.84 -0.38
N ALA A 19 -3.72 1.41 -0.20
CA ALA A 19 -3.00 1.35 1.07
C ALA A 19 -3.78 2.04 2.19
N GLU A 20 -4.38 3.21 1.93
CA GLU A 20 -5.21 3.92 2.91
C GLU A 20 -6.47 3.14 3.28
N GLU A 21 -7.13 2.49 2.31
CA GLU A 21 -8.27 1.61 2.55
C GLU A 21 -7.90 0.41 3.43
N LEU A 22 -6.76 -0.24 3.16
CA LEU A 22 -6.24 -1.34 3.98
C LEU A 22 -5.99 -0.90 5.44
N ARG A 23 -5.42 0.29 5.63
CA ARG A 23 -5.20 0.89 6.96
C ARG A 23 -6.53 1.19 7.67
N GLY A 24 -7.54 1.67 6.94
CA GLY A 24 -8.89 1.85 7.45
C GLY A 24 -9.51 0.54 7.94
N GLY A 25 -9.39 -0.52 7.14
CA GLY A 25 -9.82 -1.87 7.50
C GLY A 25 -9.11 -2.40 8.75
N GLN A 26 -7.78 -2.23 8.83
CA GLN A 26 -6.99 -2.60 10.00
C GLN A 26 -7.49 -1.91 11.28
N THR A 27 -7.76 -0.60 11.20
CA THR A 27 -8.27 0.18 12.33
C THR A 27 -9.61 -0.37 12.80
N ALA A 28 -10.53 -0.66 11.87
CA ALA A 28 -11.82 -1.26 12.19
C ALA A 28 -11.66 -2.63 12.88
N MET A 29 -10.74 -3.47 12.42
CA MET A 29 -10.48 -4.78 13.03
C MET A 29 -9.89 -4.67 14.43
N HIS A 30 -9.03 -3.69 14.72
CA HIS A 30 -8.53 -3.47 16.08
C HIS A 30 -9.63 -3.11 17.10
N HIS A 31 -10.74 -2.55 16.63
CA HIS A 31 -11.91 -2.27 17.46
C HIS A 31 -12.81 -3.51 17.66
N CYS A 32 -12.66 -4.53 16.81
CA CYS A 32 -13.32 -5.82 17.01
C CYS A 32 -12.51 -6.66 18.00
N ARG A 33 -12.99 -6.82 19.23
CA ARG A 33 -12.42 -7.76 20.21
C ARG A 33 -13.44 -8.82 20.60
N PHE A 34 -13.00 -10.07 20.65
CA PHE A 34 -13.83 -11.20 21.05
C PHE A 34 -13.17 -11.97 22.19
N GLY A 35 -13.26 -11.43 23.40
CA GLY A 35 -12.74 -12.10 24.60
C GLY A 35 -13.76 -13.02 25.29
N PRO A 36 -13.33 -13.82 26.27
CA PRO A 36 -14.22 -14.51 27.21
C PRO A 36 -15.22 -13.56 27.88
N ALA A 37 -14.80 -12.32 28.14
CA ALA A 37 -15.64 -11.25 28.69
C ALA A 37 -16.82 -10.84 27.77
N HIS A 38 -16.74 -11.09 26.47
CA HIS A 38 -17.74 -10.71 25.47
C HIS A 38 -18.59 -11.89 24.99
N THR A 39 -18.08 -13.12 25.14
CA THR A 39 -18.72 -14.36 24.64
C THR A 39 -19.37 -15.19 25.74
N GLY A 40 -19.06 -14.93 27.01
CA GLY A 40 -19.51 -15.72 28.15
C GLY A 40 -18.67 -17.00 28.34
N ALA A 41 -18.68 -17.57 29.55
CA ALA A 41 -17.77 -18.66 29.94
C ALA A 41 -17.89 -19.91 29.06
N GLN A 42 -19.11 -20.23 28.58
CA GLN A 42 -19.38 -21.35 27.68
C GLN A 42 -18.70 -21.23 26.31
N TYR A 43 -18.47 -20.01 25.83
CA TYR A 43 -17.93 -19.74 24.50
C TYR A 43 -16.55 -19.10 24.57
N ALA A 44 -15.90 -19.11 25.74
CA ALA A 44 -14.60 -18.47 25.96
C ALA A 44 -13.52 -18.96 24.98
N ASP A 45 -13.49 -20.26 24.68
CA ASP A 45 -12.57 -20.83 23.68
C ASP A 45 -12.88 -20.38 22.26
N ALA A 46 -14.16 -20.34 21.90
CA ALA A 46 -14.59 -19.87 20.58
C ALA A 46 -14.27 -18.38 20.41
N GLY A 47 -14.53 -17.56 21.45
CA GLY A 47 -14.15 -16.15 21.49
C GLY A 47 -12.66 -15.96 21.29
N ARG A 48 -11.81 -16.63 22.08
CA ARG A 48 -10.34 -16.58 21.92
C ARG A 48 -9.89 -16.88 20.50
N ARG A 49 -10.43 -17.94 19.88
CA ARG A 49 -10.07 -18.31 18.50
C ARG A 49 -10.49 -17.25 17.47
N ILE A 50 -11.62 -16.58 17.68
CA ILE A 50 -12.06 -15.47 16.83
C ILE A 50 -11.12 -14.28 17.01
N ASP A 51 -10.77 -13.93 18.26
CA ASP A 51 -9.84 -12.84 18.58
C ASP A 51 -8.46 -13.07 17.94
N ASP A 52 -7.90 -14.27 18.09
CA ASP A 52 -6.64 -14.67 17.44
C ASP A 52 -6.73 -14.57 15.91
N GLY A 53 -7.88 -14.93 15.35
CA GLY A 53 -8.15 -14.78 13.91
C GLY A 53 -8.14 -13.31 13.47
N LEU A 54 -8.81 -12.44 14.22
CA LEU A 54 -8.85 -11.00 13.95
C LEU A 54 -7.46 -10.37 14.05
N VAL A 55 -6.65 -10.78 15.02
CA VAL A 55 -5.24 -10.34 15.15
C VAL A 55 -4.44 -10.73 13.90
N ARG A 56 -4.53 -11.99 13.45
CA ARG A 56 -3.80 -12.45 12.24
C ARG A 56 -4.23 -11.70 10.98
N VAL A 57 -5.52 -11.40 10.82
CA VAL A 57 -5.97 -10.61 9.66
C VAL A 57 -5.44 -9.18 9.75
N SER A 58 -5.42 -8.57 10.95
CA SER A 58 -4.81 -7.24 11.15
C SER A 58 -3.32 -7.21 10.76
N GLU A 59 -2.56 -8.26 11.11
CA GLU A 59 -1.16 -8.42 10.70
C GLU A 59 -1.00 -8.55 9.18
N LEU A 60 -1.87 -9.33 8.52
CA LEU A 60 -1.87 -9.46 7.06
C LEU A 60 -2.19 -8.13 6.36
N LEU A 61 -3.19 -7.39 6.85
CA LEU A 61 -3.53 -6.07 6.34
C LEU A 61 -2.36 -5.08 6.50
N THR A 62 -1.65 -5.13 7.63
CA THR A 62 -0.45 -4.33 7.87
C THR A 62 0.65 -4.66 6.85
N HIS A 63 0.87 -5.94 6.58
CA HIS A 63 1.87 -6.38 5.61
C HIS A 63 1.52 -5.93 4.19
N TRP A 64 0.28 -6.10 3.77
CA TRP A 64 -0.19 -5.65 2.45
C TRP A 64 -0.15 -4.13 2.31
N HIS A 65 -0.53 -3.39 3.35
CA HIS A 65 -0.41 -1.93 3.36
C HIS A 65 1.04 -1.49 3.09
N GLY A 66 2.01 -2.03 3.83
CA GLY A 66 3.43 -1.70 3.63
C GLY A 66 3.97 -2.11 2.25
N ALA A 67 3.57 -3.28 1.73
CA ALA A 67 3.98 -3.72 0.40
C ALA A 67 3.42 -2.81 -0.71
N THR A 68 2.18 -2.37 -0.56
CA THR A 68 1.52 -1.46 -1.49
C THR A 68 2.16 -0.08 -1.48
N GLU A 69 2.45 0.49 -0.29
CA GLU A 69 3.17 1.77 -0.18
C GLU A 69 4.57 1.70 -0.79
N PHE A 70 5.32 0.62 -0.51
CA PHE A 70 6.64 0.40 -1.09
C PHE A 70 6.60 0.33 -2.62
N THR A 71 5.61 -0.37 -3.17
CA THR A 71 5.41 -0.46 -4.62
C THR A 71 5.11 0.91 -5.22
N ALA A 72 4.20 1.68 -4.60
CA ALA A 72 3.89 3.03 -5.04
C ALA A 72 5.11 3.96 -5.02
N ALA A 73 5.91 3.91 -3.95
CA ALA A 73 7.15 4.69 -3.83
C ALA A 73 8.17 4.31 -4.91
N THR A 74 8.31 3.01 -5.19
CA THR A 74 9.21 2.51 -6.24
C THR A 74 8.78 2.99 -7.63
N LEU A 75 7.48 2.93 -7.95
CA LEU A 75 6.95 3.42 -9.23
C LEU A 75 7.17 4.93 -9.40
N ARG A 76 6.96 5.72 -8.35
CA ARG A 76 7.24 7.17 -8.37
C ARG A 76 8.72 7.45 -8.62
N ALA A 77 9.62 6.76 -7.91
CA ALA A 77 11.06 6.92 -8.10
C ALA A 77 11.51 6.55 -9.54
N MET A 78 10.92 5.52 -10.14
CA MET A 78 11.17 5.18 -11.54
C MET A 78 10.69 6.27 -12.49
N VAL A 79 9.50 6.82 -12.26
CA VAL A 79 8.95 7.94 -13.05
C VAL A 79 9.85 9.17 -12.96
N ASP A 80 10.25 9.56 -11.75
CA ASP A 80 11.10 10.75 -11.55
C ASP A 80 12.44 10.59 -12.27
N ARG A 81 13.00 9.37 -12.27
CA ARG A 81 14.21 9.05 -13.03
C ARG A 81 14.00 9.18 -14.54
N ILE A 82 12.90 8.65 -15.08
CA ILE A 82 12.61 8.74 -16.53
C ILE A 82 12.47 10.20 -16.96
N VAL A 83 11.75 11.01 -16.18
CA VAL A 83 11.58 12.44 -16.47
C VAL A 83 12.92 13.17 -16.45
N ALA A 84 13.79 12.87 -15.48
CA ALA A 84 15.13 13.46 -15.41
C ALA A 84 16.02 13.06 -16.62
N GLU A 85 15.98 11.79 -17.04
CA GLU A 85 16.70 11.30 -18.22
C GLU A 85 16.20 11.96 -19.52
N ASP A 86 14.89 12.19 -19.65
CA ASP A 86 14.27 12.90 -20.78
C ASP A 86 14.69 14.39 -20.81
N GLU A 87 14.70 15.07 -19.66
CA GLU A 87 15.15 16.46 -19.54
C GLU A 87 16.65 16.63 -19.88
N GLU A 88 17.49 15.71 -19.42
CA GLU A 88 18.92 15.68 -19.76
C GLU A 88 19.15 15.43 -21.26
N SER A 89 18.36 14.54 -21.85
CA SER A 89 18.42 14.26 -23.30
C SER A 89 18.00 15.48 -24.12
N ALA A 90 16.92 16.17 -23.72
CA ALA A 90 16.43 17.37 -24.39
C ALA A 90 17.45 18.53 -24.34
N THR A 91 18.10 18.74 -23.20
CA THR A 91 19.13 19.78 -23.04
C THR A 91 20.39 19.49 -23.86
N THR A 92 20.79 18.21 -23.95
CA THR A 92 21.95 17.77 -24.74
C THR A 92 21.71 17.97 -26.25
N ILE A 93 20.55 17.57 -26.76
CA ILE A 93 20.17 17.80 -28.16
C ILE A 93 20.11 19.31 -28.47
N GLY A 94 19.51 20.10 -27.58
CA GLY A 94 19.43 21.56 -27.77
C GLY A 94 20.79 22.27 -27.80
N ARG A 95 21.84 21.68 -27.22
CA ARG A 95 23.23 22.17 -27.31
C ARG A 95 23.95 21.71 -28.57
N ALA A 96 23.70 20.49 -29.04
CA ALA A 96 24.34 19.94 -30.25
C ALA A 96 23.84 20.58 -31.56
N VAL A 97 22.67 21.23 -31.53
CA VAL A 97 22.04 21.86 -32.70
C VAL A 97 22.34 23.38 -32.81
N ARG A 98 23.16 23.94 -31.90
CA ARG A 98 23.69 25.32 -31.98
C ARG A 98 25.14 25.34 -32.42
#